data_AF-A0AAW0WGL4-F1
#
_entry.id   AF-A0AAW0WGL4-F1
#
_cell.length_a   1.000
_cell.length_b   1.000
_cell.length_c   1.000
_cell.angle_alpha   90.00
_cell.angle_beta   90.00
_cell.angle_gamma   90.00
#
_symmetry.space_group_name_H-M   'P 1'
#
loop_
_entity.id
_entity.type
_entity.pdbx_description
1 polymer ?
#
loop_
_entity_poly.entity_id
_entity_poly.type
_entity_poly.pdbx_seq_one_letter_code
_entity_poly.pdbx_strand_id
1 'polypeptide(L)'
;EGLKTFSINDEPFQFVLQPVRCKVKMRQQMKREARVPGLLVDAVIKDAALALSHRQYVALTELAEVFTFVNTNRRFLKYRPAVPLKRHAEEWWQYATNAIIQEQIRPFSWENIKKHRSIYKEYTSLYMKHLLEGYTSELEADLMKLEDTLNLTNIVLARMHAKIKISQDEPSLVHPVEPSGAGWFSWLWGSDGVSVEDEDDAVDIVGSRRKNGPFTSLTEDERRQLRTALMQMDGPG
;
A
#
# COMPACT_ATOMS: atom_id res chain seq x y z
N GLU A 1 8.53 -28.23 -39.04
CA GLU A 1 9.36 -27.14 -39.58
C GLU A 1 8.45 -25.97 -40.00
N GLY A 2 8.23 -24.95 -39.16
CA GLY A 2 7.22 -23.92 -39.48
C GLY A 2 7.30 -22.58 -38.76
N LEU A 3 8.48 -22.15 -38.28
CA LEU A 3 8.62 -20.91 -37.50
C LEU A 3 9.81 -20.07 -37.98
N LYS A 4 9.79 -19.58 -39.22
CA LYS A 4 10.93 -18.78 -39.75
C LYS A 4 10.61 -17.42 -40.35
N THR A 5 9.36 -17.01 -40.47
CA THR A 5 9.05 -15.67 -41.01
C THR A 5 7.88 -15.05 -40.24
N PHE A 6 8.21 -14.35 -39.16
CA PHE A 6 7.32 -13.38 -38.57
C PHE A 6 7.58 -12.06 -39.27
N SER A 7 6.65 -11.64 -40.15
CA SER A 7 6.58 -10.28 -40.66
C SER A 7 5.29 -9.64 -40.16
N ILE A 8 5.36 -8.35 -39.84
CA ILE A 8 4.20 -7.51 -39.57
C ILE A 8 4.22 -6.44 -40.65
N ASN A 9 3.11 -6.30 -41.38
CA ASN A 9 2.99 -5.33 -42.49
C ASN A 9 4.12 -5.43 -43.53
N ASP A 10 4.49 -6.65 -43.91
CA ASP A 10 5.58 -6.95 -44.86
C ASP A 10 7.00 -6.53 -44.43
N GLU A 11 7.18 -6.04 -43.19
CA GLU A 11 8.48 -5.78 -42.60
C GLU A 11 8.95 -6.94 -41.71
N PRO A 12 10.27 -7.27 -41.71
CA PRO A 12 10.81 -8.32 -40.84
C PRO A 12 10.62 -7.94 -39.36
N PHE A 13 9.91 -8.78 -38.60
CA PHE A 13 9.61 -8.51 -37.20
C PHE A 13 10.82 -8.87 -36.32
N GLN A 14 11.32 -7.88 -35.58
CA GLN A 14 12.40 -8.08 -34.61
C GLN A 14 11.82 -8.35 -33.21
N PHE A 15 11.96 -9.58 -32.74
CA PHE A 15 11.56 -9.96 -31.39
C PHE A 15 12.44 -9.29 -30.33
N VAL A 16 11.80 -8.66 -29.35
CA VAL A 16 12.45 -8.27 -28.06
C VAL A 16 12.66 -9.50 -27.18
N LEU A 17 11.62 -10.33 -27.08
CA LEU A 17 11.65 -11.62 -26.40
C LEU A 17 11.42 -12.70 -27.44
N GLN A 18 12.38 -13.62 -27.57
CA GLN A 18 12.24 -14.77 -28.44
C GLN A 18 11.07 -15.66 -27.98
N PRO A 19 10.41 -16.41 -28.88
CA PRO A 19 9.29 -17.26 -28.50
C PRO A 19 9.64 -18.21 -27.34
N VAL A 20 8.94 -18.05 -26.21
CA VAL A 20 9.19 -18.83 -24.98
C VAL A 20 8.11 -19.87 -24.75
N ARG A 21 8.52 -21.02 -24.20
CA ARG A 21 7.58 -22.02 -23.64
C ARG A 21 7.48 -21.81 -22.14
N CYS A 22 6.28 -21.47 -21.68
CA CYS A 22 5.97 -21.23 -20.27
C CYS A 22 4.90 -22.22 -19.79
N LYS A 23 5.09 -22.77 -18.59
CA LYS A 23 4.05 -23.50 -17.84
C LYS A 23 3.67 -22.67 -16.63
N VAL A 24 2.42 -22.22 -16.55
CA VAL A 24 1.92 -21.42 -15.44
C VAL A 24 0.93 -22.27 -14.62
N LYS A 25 1.17 -22.37 -13.32
CA LYS A 25 0.24 -22.91 -12.32
C LYS A 25 -0.31 -21.76 -11.51
N MET A 26 -1.62 -21.61 -11.50
CA MET A 26 -2.30 -20.56 -10.74
C MET A 26 -3.17 -21.20 -9.66
N ARG A 27 -3.05 -20.74 -8.42
CA ARG A 27 -3.94 -21.08 -7.31
C ARG A 27 -4.58 -19.80 -6.79
N GLN A 28 -5.89 -19.69 -6.95
CA GLN A 28 -6.66 -18.55 -6.44
C GLN A 28 -7.48 -19.01 -5.24
N GLN A 29 -7.39 -18.28 -4.13
CA GLN A 29 -8.23 -18.51 -2.96
C GLN A 29 -9.44 -17.56 -3.00
N MET A 30 -10.63 -18.14 -2.83
CA MET A 30 -11.88 -17.38 -2.82
C MET A 30 -12.18 -16.74 -1.46
N LYS A 31 -11.60 -17.28 -0.38
CA LYS A 31 -11.68 -16.71 0.96
C LYS A 31 -10.41 -15.90 1.22
N ARG A 32 -10.56 -14.63 1.60
CA ARG A 32 -9.45 -13.79 2.06
C ARG A 32 -9.14 -14.16 3.51
N GLU A 33 -8.14 -15.01 3.71
CA GLU A 33 -7.51 -15.23 5.01
C GLU A 33 -6.25 -14.37 5.10
N ALA A 34 -6.07 -13.62 6.20
CA ALA A 34 -4.97 -12.66 6.34
C ALA A 34 -3.57 -13.31 6.24
N ARG A 35 -3.46 -14.61 6.53
CA ARG A 35 -2.20 -15.36 6.55
C ARG A 35 -1.80 -15.96 5.20
N VAL A 36 -2.70 -16.00 4.20
CA VAL A 36 -2.43 -16.66 2.91
C VAL A 36 -2.73 -15.73 1.73
N PRO A 37 -1.82 -15.60 0.74
CA PRO A 37 -2.05 -14.76 -0.42
C PRO A 37 -3.23 -15.27 -1.26
N GLY A 38 -4.16 -14.36 -1.60
CA GLY A 38 -5.36 -14.68 -2.37
C GLY A 38 -5.10 -15.19 -3.80
N LEU A 39 -3.89 -14.96 -4.33
CA LEU A 39 -3.46 -15.47 -5.63
C LEU A 39 -1.99 -15.90 -5.55
N LEU A 40 -1.73 -17.17 -5.87
CA LEU A 40 -0.40 -17.74 -6.03
C LEU A 40 -0.20 -18.13 -7.49
N VAL A 41 0.87 -17.62 -8.11
CA VAL A 41 1.23 -17.92 -9.49
C VAL A 41 2.65 -18.50 -9.50
N ASP A 42 2.78 -19.73 -9.98
CA ASP A 42 4.04 -20.43 -10.20
C ASP A 42 4.25 -20.61 -11.70
N ALA A 43 5.24 -19.91 -12.26
CA ALA A 43 5.52 -19.90 -13.69
C ALA A 43 6.91 -20.47 -13.98
N VAL A 44 6.96 -21.56 -14.75
CA VAL A 44 8.21 -22.20 -15.19
C VAL A 44 8.43 -21.92 -16.67
N ILE A 45 9.45 -21.12 -16.96
CA ILE A 45 9.88 -20.78 -18.32
C ILE A 45 11.10 -21.63 -18.65
N LYS A 46 11.04 -22.40 -19.75
CA LYS A 46 12.13 -23.33 -20.12
C LYS A 46 13.35 -22.64 -20.71
N ASP A 47 13.13 -21.81 -21.73
CA ASP A 47 14.18 -21.08 -22.44
C ASP A 47 13.64 -19.69 -22.77
N ALA A 48 14.31 -18.65 -22.27
CA ALA A 48 14.02 -17.26 -22.56
C ALA A 48 15.29 -16.57 -23.04
N ALA A 49 15.23 -16.02 -24.24
CA ALA A 49 16.30 -15.18 -24.79
C ALA A 49 15.72 -13.79 -25.05
N LEU A 50 16.30 -12.79 -24.38
CA LEU A 50 15.95 -11.39 -24.56
C LEU A 50 17.09 -10.71 -25.31
N ALA A 51 16.75 -10.09 -26.43
CA ALA A 51 17.71 -9.37 -27.27
C ALA A 51 17.08 -8.05 -27.67
N LEU A 52 17.75 -6.94 -27.33
CA LEU A 52 17.29 -5.60 -27.62
C LEU A 52 18.25 -4.95 -28.61
N SER A 53 17.73 -4.42 -29.71
CA SER A 53 18.47 -3.46 -30.51
C SER A 53 18.54 -2.11 -29.79
N HIS A 54 19.51 -1.26 -30.15
CA HIS A 54 19.63 0.08 -29.57
C HIS A 54 18.32 0.89 -29.69
N ARG A 55 17.64 0.79 -30.85
CA ARG A 55 16.36 1.48 -31.08
C ARG A 55 15.25 0.94 -30.16
N GLN A 56 15.20 -0.38 -29.95
CA GLN A 56 14.23 -1.00 -29.04
C GLN A 56 14.49 -0.63 -27.58
N TYR A 57 15.76 -0.51 -27.17
CA TYR A 57 16.11 -0.08 -25.82
C TYR A 57 15.64 1.34 -25.52
N VAL A 58 15.89 2.28 -26.44
CA VAL A 58 15.40 3.66 -26.32
C VAL A 58 13.87 3.68 -26.25
N ALA A 59 13.20 2.96 -27.15
CA ALA A 59 11.74 2.89 -27.15
C ALA A 59 11.16 2.27 -25.87
N LEU A 60 11.81 1.25 -25.29
CA LEU A 60 11.39 0.65 -24.02
C LEU A 60 11.53 1.65 -22.86
N THR A 61 12.58 2.47 -22.88
CA THR A 61 12.81 3.50 -21.87
C THR A 61 11.74 4.59 -21.95
N GLU A 62 11.43 5.09 -23.16
CA GLU A 62 10.32 6.02 -23.40
C GLU A 62 8.97 5.41 -22.97
N LEU A 63 8.76 4.13 -23.28
CA LEU A 63 7.55 3.42 -22.88
C LEU A 63 7.42 3.31 -21.36
N ALA A 64 8.53 3.06 -20.65
CA ALA A 64 8.55 3.06 -19.19
C ALA A 64 8.14 4.42 -18.61
N GLU A 65 8.63 5.53 -19.18
CA GLU A 65 8.18 6.88 -18.81
C GLU A 65 6.69 7.07 -19.07
N VAL A 66 6.19 6.68 -20.25
CA VAL A 66 4.77 6.73 -20.57
C VAL A 66 3.94 5.93 -19.56
N PHE A 67 4.39 4.75 -19.12
CA PHE A 67 3.70 3.99 -18.08
C PHE A 67 3.63 4.77 -16.77
N THR A 68 4.69 5.45 -16.35
CA THR A 68 4.64 6.31 -15.15
C THR A 68 3.62 7.45 -15.30
N PHE A 69 3.54 8.06 -16.48
CA PHE A 69 2.54 9.10 -16.79
C PHE A 69 1.12 8.53 -16.76
N VAL A 70 0.88 7.38 -17.41
CA VAL A 70 -0.43 6.71 -17.43
C VAL A 70 -0.86 6.36 -16.01
N ASN A 71 0.07 5.85 -15.20
CA ASN A 71 -0.20 5.45 -13.83
C ASN A 71 -0.55 6.65 -12.94
N THR A 72 0.18 7.75 -13.10
CA THR A 72 -0.13 9.02 -12.43
C THR A 72 -1.47 9.58 -12.89
N ASN A 73 -1.73 9.56 -14.20
CA ASN A 73 -2.95 10.08 -14.80
C ASN A 73 -4.19 9.26 -14.44
N ARG A 74 -4.03 7.96 -14.12
CA ARG A 74 -5.11 7.07 -13.72
C ARG A 74 -5.94 7.64 -12.56
N ARG A 75 -5.31 8.36 -11.62
CA ARG A 75 -5.98 9.04 -10.50
C ARG A 75 -6.94 10.14 -10.95
N PHE A 76 -6.59 10.84 -12.03
CA PHE A 76 -7.36 11.98 -12.54
C PHE A 76 -8.42 11.56 -13.57
N LEU A 77 -8.35 10.33 -14.11
CA LEU A 77 -9.30 9.84 -15.14
C LEU A 77 -10.78 9.95 -14.73
N LYS A 78 -11.09 9.90 -13.42
CA LYS A 78 -12.45 10.07 -12.90
C LYS A 78 -13.11 11.41 -13.24
N TYR A 79 -12.31 12.44 -13.55
CA TYR A 79 -12.81 13.76 -13.94
C TYR A 79 -12.80 13.98 -15.47
N ARG A 80 -12.29 13.01 -16.24
CA ARG A 80 -12.05 13.18 -17.68
C ARG A 80 -13.38 13.39 -18.44
N PRO A 81 -13.49 14.43 -19.26
CA PRO A 81 -14.70 14.67 -20.05
C PRO A 81 -14.78 13.70 -21.23
N ALA A 82 -16.00 13.32 -21.62
CA ALA A 82 -16.26 12.38 -22.71
C ALA A 82 -16.25 13.03 -24.11
N VAL A 83 -15.69 14.25 -24.24
CA VAL A 83 -15.67 15.03 -25.48
C VAL A 83 -14.28 15.01 -26.14
N PRO A 84 -14.20 15.13 -27.49
CA PRO A 84 -12.92 15.26 -28.19
C PRO A 84 -12.16 16.51 -27.75
N LEU A 85 -10.83 16.48 -27.80
CA LEU A 85 -9.98 17.65 -27.50
C LEU A 85 -10.24 18.82 -28.47
N LYS A 86 -10.45 18.50 -29.75
CA LYS A 86 -10.71 19.50 -30.78
C LYS A 86 -12.07 20.16 -30.54
N ARG A 87 -12.09 21.49 -30.46
CA ARG A 87 -13.27 22.35 -30.26
C ARG A 87 -13.87 22.37 -28.83
N HIS A 88 -13.30 21.64 -27.87
CA HIS A 88 -13.76 21.61 -26.47
C HIS A 88 -12.68 22.08 -25.48
N ALA A 89 -11.84 23.04 -25.85
CA ALA A 89 -10.71 23.46 -25.02
C ALA A 89 -11.13 23.88 -23.61
N GLU A 90 -12.27 24.55 -23.46
CA GLU A 90 -12.80 24.99 -22.15
C GLU A 90 -13.07 23.81 -21.21
N GLU A 91 -13.77 22.77 -21.68
CA GLU A 91 -14.08 21.58 -20.88
C GLU A 91 -12.81 20.85 -20.42
N TRP A 92 -11.78 20.82 -21.27
CA TRP A 92 -10.48 20.23 -20.94
C TRP A 92 -9.68 21.07 -19.94
N TRP A 93 -9.81 22.40 -19.95
CA TRP A 93 -9.23 23.27 -18.92
C TRP A 93 -9.97 23.16 -17.59
N GLN A 94 -11.30 23.03 -17.62
CA GLN A 94 -12.09 22.76 -16.41
C GLN A 94 -11.70 21.40 -15.81
N TYR A 95 -11.50 20.37 -16.64
CA TYR A 95 -10.96 19.09 -16.20
C TYR A 95 -9.62 19.23 -15.48
N ALA A 96 -8.63 19.88 -16.10
CA ALA A 96 -7.30 20.05 -15.50
C ALA A 96 -7.37 20.78 -14.15
N THR A 97 -8.19 21.83 -14.08
CA THR A 97 -8.40 22.62 -12.87
C THR A 97 -9.09 21.80 -11.77
N ASN A 98 -10.17 21.10 -12.11
CA ASN A 98 -10.92 20.26 -11.18
C ASN A 98 -10.09 19.09 -10.66
N ALA A 99 -9.30 18.45 -11.52
CA ALA A 99 -8.41 17.37 -11.15
C ALA A 99 -7.42 17.79 -10.05
N ILE A 100 -6.79 18.96 -10.21
CA ILE A 100 -5.84 19.49 -9.21
C ILE A 100 -6.59 19.92 -7.94
N ILE A 101 -7.68 20.67 -8.06
CA ILE A 101 -8.41 21.16 -6.89
C ILE A 101 -8.93 19.99 -6.04
N GLN A 102 -9.49 18.95 -6.67
CA GLN A 102 -10.09 17.83 -5.95
C GLN A 102 -9.05 16.91 -5.31
N GLU A 103 -7.91 16.68 -5.94
CA GLU A 103 -6.89 15.77 -5.39
C GLU A 103 -5.88 16.47 -4.47
N GLN A 104 -5.52 17.72 -4.75
CA GLN A 104 -4.41 18.40 -4.07
C GLN A 104 -4.86 19.48 -3.09
N ILE A 105 -6.05 20.06 -3.27
CA ILE A 105 -6.48 21.21 -2.46
C ILE A 105 -7.61 20.83 -1.50
N ARG A 106 -8.70 20.27 -2.01
CA ARG A 106 -9.88 19.92 -1.21
C ARG A 106 -9.62 18.93 -0.08
N PRO A 107 -8.76 17.90 -0.19
CA PRO A 107 -8.47 17.00 0.94
C PRO A 107 -7.86 17.75 2.13
N PHE A 108 -7.16 18.85 1.86
CA PHE A 108 -6.54 19.72 2.86
C PHE A 108 -7.41 20.92 3.24
N SER A 109 -8.71 20.92 2.88
CA SER A 109 -9.64 21.91 3.43
C SER A 109 -9.79 21.72 4.94
N TRP A 110 -9.98 22.81 5.68
CA TRP A 110 -10.09 22.73 7.14
C TRP A 110 -11.25 21.83 7.60
N GLU A 111 -12.37 21.84 6.88
CA GLU A 111 -13.52 20.97 7.15
C GLU A 111 -13.16 19.49 7.00
N ASN A 112 -12.43 19.13 5.93
CA ASN A 112 -11.99 17.76 5.70
C ASN A 112 -10.92 17.33 6.70
N ILE A 113 -9.97 18.21 7.03
CA ILE A 113 -8.97 17.95 8.09
C ILE A 113 -9.67 17.72 9.44
N LYS A 114 -10.67 18.55 9.77
CA LYS A 114 -11.44 18.42 11.01
C LYS A 114 -12.21 17.09 11.04
N LYS A 115 -12.87 16.72 9.96
CA LYS A 115 -13.61 15.45 9.81
C LYS A 115 -12.67 14.24 9.88
N HIS A 116 -11.55 14.28 9.18
CA HIS A 116 -10.53 13.22 9.24
C HIS A 116 -9.99 13.08 10.67
N ARG A 117 -9.71 14.19 11.35
CA ARG A 117 -9.25 14.18 12.74
C ARG A 117 -10.30 13.63 13.72
N SER A 118 -11.60 13.87 13.49
CA SER A 118 -12.64 13.27 14.34
C SER A 118 -12.70 11.75 14.14
N ILE A 119 -12.70 11.29 12.88
CA ILE A 119 -12.67 9.86 12.52
C ILE A 119 -11.44 9.17 13.12
N TYR A 120 -10.26 9.78 12.98
CA TYR A 120 -9.02 9.23 13.53
C TYR A 120 -9.07 9.10 15.07
N LYS A 121 -9.62 10.10 15.77
CA LYS A 121 -9.78 10.05 17.23
C LYS A 121 -10.76 8.96 17.65
N GLU A 122 -11.90 8.87 16.97
CA GLU A 122 -12.94 7.88 17.21
C GLU A 122 -12.41 6.45 17.02
N TYR A 123 -11.72 6.20 15.91
CA TYR A 123 -11.04 4.94 15.66
C TYR A 123 -10.00 4.62 16.74
N THR A 124 -9.19 5.60 17.16
CA THR A 124 -8.20 5.41 18.24
C THR A 124 -8.88 5.00 19.55
N SER A 125 -10.00 5.63 19.92
CA SER A 125 -10.74 5.27 21.14
C SER A 125 -11.41 3.90 21.06
N LEU A 126 -12.01 3.56 19.92
CA LEU A 126 -12.64 2.25 19.72
C LEU A 126 -11.60 1.13 19.71
N TYR A 127 -10.45 1.35 19.07
CA TYR A 127 -9.36 0.39 19.07
C TYR A 127 -8.71 0.25 20.47
N MET A 128 -8.69 1.33 21.27
CA MET A 128 -8.27 1.24 22.67
C MET A 128 -9.24 0.39 23.49
N LYS A 129 -10.55 0.63 23.34
CA LYS A 129 -11.59 -0.18 23.98
C LYS A 129 -11.48 -1.66 23.59
N HIS A 130 -11.26 -1.91 22.30
CA HIS A 130 -11.03 -3.25 21.76
C HIS A 130 -9.85 -3.98 22.43
N LEU A 131 -8.75 -3.26 22.69
CA LEU A 131 -7.57 -3.85 23.34
C LEU A 131 -7.78 -4.12 24.84
N LEU A 132 -8.69 -3.41 25.51
CA LEU A 132 -8.93 -3.55 26.96
C LEU A 132 -10.08 -4.50 27.29
N GLU A 133 -11.17 -4.45 26.51
CA GLU A 133 -12.41 -5.19 26.78
C GLU A 133 -12.58 -6.44 25.91
N GLY A 134 -11.68 -6.65 24.93
CA GLY A 134 -11.73 -7.76 23.99
C GLY A 134 -12.72 -7.59 22.82
N TYR A 135 -12.77 -8.60 21.96
CA TYR A 135 -13.57 -8.57 20.73
C TYR A 135 -15.08 -8.71 21.02
N THR A 136 -15.87 -7.73 20.54
CA THR A 136 -17.33 -7.84 20.43
C THR A 136 -17.76 -7.62 18.99
N SER A 137 -18.79 -8.33 18.53
CA SER A 137 -19.24 -8.27 17.12
C SER A 137 -19.68 -6.86 16.68
N GLU A 138 -20.26 -6.08 17.61
CA GLU A 138 -20.65 -4.68 17.34
C GLU A 138 -19.43 -3.77 17.16
N LEU A 139 -18.40 -3.95 18.00
CA LEU A 139 -17.16 -3.18 17.94
C LEU A 139 -16.37 -3.46 16.66
N GLU A 140 -16.34 -4.72 16.21
CA GLU A 140 -15.71 -5.10 14.95
C GLU A 140 -16.40 -4.45 13.75
N ALA A 141 -17.74 -4.44 13.74
CA ALA A 141 -18.50 -3.79 12.67
C ALA A 141 -18.24 -2.28 12.61
N ASP A 142 -18.10 -1.62 13.76
CA ASP A 142 -17.81 -0.18 13.82
C ASP A 142 -16.36 0.15 13.46
N LEU A 143 -15.39 -0.67 13.87
CA LEU A 143 -14.01 -0.55 13.43
C LEU A 143 -13.91 -0.71 11.90
N MET A 144 -14.57 -1.71 11.33
CA MET A 144 -14.53 -1.97 9.88
C MET A 144 -15.08 -0.77 9.07
N LYS A 145 -16.16 -0.13 9.52
CA LYS A 145 -16.70 1.08 8.89
C LYS A 145 -15.70 2.24 8.87
N LEU A 146 -14.92 2.39 9.94
CA LEU A 146 -13.90 3.44 10.05
C LEU A 146 -12.65 3.08 9.23
N GLU A 147 -12.31 1.79 9.13
CA GLU A 147 -11.22 1.30 8.28
C GLU A 147 -11.52 1.49 6.78
N ASP A 148 -12.78 1.35 6.35
CA ASP A 148 -13.19 1.66 4.97
C ASP A 148 -12.95 3.12 4.57
N THR A 149 -12.89 4.03 5.54
CA THR A 149 -12.68 5.47 5.31
C THR A 149 -11.24 5.93 5.54
N LEU A 150 -10.43 5.19 6.29
CA LEU A 150 -9.06 5.54 6.62
C LEU A 150 -8.07 4.80 5.69
N ASN A 151 -7.06 5.51 5.20
CA ASN A 151 -5.94 4.86 4.52
C ASN A 151 -5.21 3.90 5.47
N LEU A 152 -4.64 2.81 4.93
CA LEU A 152 -3.86 1.82 5.68
C LEU A 152 -2.81 2.48 6.59
N THR A 153 -2.14 3.53 6.11
CA THR A 153 -1.13 4.29 6.85
C THR A 153 -1.71 4.98 8.08
N ASN A 154 -2.91 5.56 7.96
CA ASN A 154 -3.63 6.17 9.07
C ASN A 154 -4.17 5.12 10.06
N ILE A 155 -4.66 3.98 9.57
CA ILE A 155 -5.11 2.85 10.40
C ILE A 155 -3.95 2.35 11.27
N VAL A 156 -2.82 2.05 10.64
CA VAL A 156 -1.58 1.64 11.31
C VAL A 156 -1.18 2.70 12.35
N LEU A 157 -1.12 3.97 11.96
CA LEU A 157 -0.78 5.07 12.87
C LEU A 157 -1.71 5.15 14.08
N ALA A 158 -3.01 4.99 13.87
CA ALA A 158 -4.01 5.06 14.93
C ALA A 158 -3.94 3.87 15.89
N ARG A 159 -3.71 2.64 15.37
CA ARG A 159 -3.49 1.45 16.22
C ARG A 159 -2.27 1.62 17.11
N MET A 160 -1.19 2.18 16.56
CA MET A 160 -0.01 2.50 17.36
C MET A 160 -0.29 3.57 18.41
N HIS A 161 -1.03 4.61 18.03
CA HIS A 161 -1.42 5.68 18.95
C HIS A 161 -2.25 5.16 20.12
N ALA A 162 -3.20 4.25 19.86
CA ALA A 162 -4.00 3.61 20.90
C ALA A 162 -3.14 2.78 21.87
N LYS A 163 -2.21 1.96 21.33
CA LYS A 163 -1.25 1.19 22.14
C LYS A 163 -0.43 2.12 23.07
N ILE A 164 0.10 3.22 22.54
CA ILE A 164 0.87 4.19 23.35
C ILE A 164 0.01 4.77 24.48
N LYS A 165 -1.24 5.13 24.20
CA LYS A 165 -2.15 5.65 25.23
C LYS A 165 -2.41 4.66 26.35
N ILE A 166 -2.69 3.39 26.00
CA ILE A 166 -2.85 2.31 26.99
C ILE A 166 -1.58 2.19 27.85
N SER A 167 -0.39 2.25 27.26
CA SER A 167 0.86 2.19 28.04
C SER A 167 1.06 3.36 29.01
N GLN A 168 0.44 4.51 28.74
CA GLN A 168 0.51 5.69 29.61
C GLN A 168 -0.55 5.62 30.71
N ASP A 169 -1.76 5.22 30.36
CA ASP A 169 -2.92 5.21 31.25
C ASP A 169 -2.89 3.99 32.20
N GLU A 170 -2.38 2.85 31.73
CA GLU A 170 -2.42 1.58 32.46
C GLU A 170 -1.08 0.80 32.32
N PRO A 171 0.00 1.29 32.95
CA PRO A 171 1.35 0.74 32.77
C PRO A 171 1.54 -0.68 33.31
N SER A 172 0.58 -1.22 34.06
CA SER A 172 0.57 -2.58 34.61
C SER A 172 0.15 -3.64 33.59
N LEU A 173 -0.59 -3.26 32.55
CA LEU A 173 -1.09 -4.18 31.50
C LEU A 173 -0.11 -4.35 30.34
N VAL A 174 1.10 -3.78 30.46
CA VAL A 174 2.07 -3.72 29.37
C VAL A 174 3.30 -4.55 29.70
N HIS A 175 3.51 -5.61 28.91
CA HIS A 175 4.76 -6.35 28.89
C HIS A 175 5.74 -5.69 27.91
N PRO A 176 6.85 -5.12 28.40
CA PRO A 176 7.87 -4.57 27.51
C PRO A 176 8.62 -5.74 26.86
N VAL A 177 8.33 -5.99 25.58
CA VAL A 177 9.16 -6.88 24.76
C VAL A 177 10.45 -6.11 24.43
N GLU A 178 11.61 -6.68 24.76
CA GLU A 178 12.89 -6.12 24.32
C GLU A 178 13.02 -6.27 22.79
N PRO A 179 13.37 -5.20 22.06
CA PRO A 179 13.54 -5.30 20.62
C PRO A 179 14.76 -6.18 20.34
N SER A 180 14.53 -7.37 19.78
CA SER A 180 15.56 -8.31 19.37
C SER A 180 16.33 -7.78 18.15
N GLY A 181 17.18 -6.77 18.32
CA GLY A 181 18.11 -6.23 17.31
C GLY A 181 17.51 -5.67 16.01
N ALA A 182 16.23 -5.93 15.75
CA ALA A 182 15.49 -5.50 14.58
C ALA A 182 14.61 -4.35 15.03
N GLY A 183 14.89 -3.17 14.46
CA GLY A 183 14.21 -1.93 14.77
C GLY A 183 12.70 -2.01 14.59
N TRP A 184 12.05 -0.87 14.82
CA TRP A 184 10.60 -0.72 14.86
C TRP A 184 9.83 -1.17 13.56
N PHE A 185 10.48 -1.68 12.52
CA PHE A 185 9.81 -2.35 11.39
C PHE A 185 9.43 -3.80 11.68
N SER A 186 10.21 -4.51 12.49
CA SER A 186 10.04 -5.96 12.71
C SER A 186 8.73 -6.28 13.44
N TRP A 187 8.35 -5.46 14.43
CA TRP A 187 7.10 -5.63 15.18
C TRP A 187 5.85 -5.19 14.40
N LEU A 188 5.98 -4.23 13.46
CA LEU A 188 4.83 -3.71 12.70
C LEU A 188 4.45 -4.66 11.56
N TRP A 189 5.44 -5.36 10.97
CA TRP A 189 5.23 -6.21 9.80
C TRP A 189 5.42 -7.71 10.05
N GLY A 190 5.77 -8.12 11.27
CA GLY A 190 5.89 -9.52 11.67
C GLY A 190 7.12 -10.20 11.07
N SER A 191 8.19 -10.33 11.86
CA SER A 191 9.20 -11.36 11.62
C SER A 191 8.68 -12.71 12.12
N ASP A 192 8.89 -13.75 11.32
CA ASP A 192 8.46 -15.15 11.51
C ASP A 192 9.22 -15.87 12.66
N GLY A 193 9.35 -15.24 13.83
CA GLY A 193 10.22 -15.73 14.88
C GLY A 193 9.98 -15.20 16.29
N VAL A 194 8.81 -14.62 16.58
CA VAL A 194 8.39 -14.38 17.97
C VAL A 194 7.37 -15.45 18.34
N SER A 195 7.81 -16.42 19.14
CA SER A 195 6.93 -17.34 19.85
C SER A 195 6.15 -16.54 20.88
N VAL A 196 4.91 -16.20 20.54
CA VAL A 196 3.91 -15.71 21.49
C VAL A 196 3.47 -16.94 22.29
N GLU A 197 3.84 -17.00 23.56
CA GLU A 197 3.15 -17.89 24.50
C GLU A 197 1.77 -17.30 24.76
N ASP A 198 0.74 -18.09 24.49
CA ASP A 198 -0.67 -17.72 24.64
C ASP A 198 -1.01 -17.51 26.13
N GLU A 199 -0.90 -16.26 26.62
CA GLU A 199 -1.65 -15.79 27.78
C GLU A 199 -2.61 -14.68 27.32
N ASP A 200 -3.91 -15.01 27.36
CA ASP A 200 -5.05 -14.37 26.69
C ASP A 200 -5.39 -12.91 27.11
N ASP A 201 -4.62 -12.27 27.99
CA ASP A 201 -4.99 -10.95 28.55
C ASP A 201 -3.93 -9.84 28.35
N ALA A 202 -2.81 -10.13 27.66
CA ALA A 202 -1.70 -9.18 27.52
C ALA A 202 -1.72 -8.41 26.18
N VAL A 203 -1.76 -7.07 26.24
CA VAL A 203 -1.55 -6.22 25.06
C VAL A 203 -0.05 -6.02 24.86
N ASP A 204 0.55 -6.77 23.95
CA ASP A 204 1.95 -6.58 23.58
C ASP A 204 2.18 -5.19 22.96
N ILE A 205 2.88 -4.35 23.71
CA ILE A 205 3.38 -3.05 23.27
C ILE A 205 4.91 -3.10 23.35
N VAL A 206 5.53 -3.39 22.21
CA VAL A 206 6.98 -3.30 22.06
C VAL A 206 7.36 -1.83 22.02
N GLY A 207 7.82 -1.32 23.15
CA GLY A 207 8.34 0.03 23.30
C GLY A 207 9.16 0.08 24.57
N SER A 208 10.45 0.44 24.44
CA SER A 208 11.27 0.80 25.59
C SER A 208 10.48 1.81 26.44
N ARG A 209 10.48 1.66 27.77
CA ARG A 209 9.89 2.55 28.78
C ARG A 209 10.44 3.99 28.63
N ARG A 210 10.11 4.66 27.53
CA ARG A 210 10.63 5.97 27.13
C ARG A 210 9.42 6.88 27.00
N LYS A 211 9.51 8.01 27.70
CA LYS A 211 8.43 9.02 27.80
C LYS A 211 8.03 9.64 26.45
N ASN A 212 8.76 9.38 25.37
CA ASN A 212 8.57 10.01 24.08
C ASN A 212 7.99 8.97 23.10
N GLY A 213 6.94 9.34 22.37
CA GLY A 213 6.25 8.44 21.46
C GLY A 213 7.18 7.79 20.41
N PRO A 214 6.85 6.60 19.90
CA PRO A 214 7.73 5.76 19.08
C PRO A 214 8.28 6.44 17.82
N PHE A 215 7.57 7.45 17.29
CA PHE A 215 8.03 8.24 16.13
C PHE A 215 9.16 9.22 16.42
N THR A 216 9.28 9.66 17.68
CA THR A 216 10.29 10.66 18.08
C THR A 216 11.67 10.02 18.28
N SER A 217 11.71 8.72 18.56
CA SER A 217 12.94 7.94 18.76
C SER A 217 13.45 7.21 17.52
N LEU A 218 12.80 7.37 16.37
CA LEU A 218 13.22 6.74 15.11
C LEU A 218 14.62 7.22 14.71
N THR A 219 15.51 6.28 14.44
CA THR A 219 16.79 6.57 13.78
C THR A 219 16.55 7.07 12.36
N GLU A 220 17.51 7.78 11.78
CA GLU A 220 17.34 8.35 10.43
C GLU A 220 17.17 7.26 9.36
N ASP A 221 17.81 6.10 9.54
CA ASP A 221 17.68 4.95 8.65
C ASP A 221 16.28 4.32 8.73
N GLU A 222 15.73 4.21 9.93
CA GLU A 222 14.34 3.78 10.16
C GLU A 222 13.33 4.75 9.53
N ARG A 223 13.57 6.07 9.59
CA ARG A 223 12.72 7.07 8.91
C ARG A 223 12.76 6.93 7.40
N ARG A 224 13.92 6.60 6.83
CA ARG A 224 14.07 6.36 5.38
C ARG A 224 13.32 5.11 4.95
N GLN A 225 13.42 4.03 5.72
CA GLN A 225 12.65 2.81 5.47
C GLN A 225 11.14 3.07 5.50
N LEU A 226 10.65 3.88 6.45
CA LEU A 226 9.24 4.32 6.51
C LEU A 226 8.82 5.03 5.25
N ARG A 227 9.55 6.08 4.86
CA ARG A 227 9.20 6.84 3.67
C ARG A 227 9.16 5.95 2.43
N THR A 228 10.11 5.02 2.32
CA THR A 228 10.18 4.09 1.20
C THR A 228 8.98 3.13 1.18
N ALA A 229 8.63 2.54 2.33
CA ALA A 229 7.49 1.65 2.46
C ALA A 229 6.16 2.39 2.19
N LEU A 230 5.99 3.59 2.74
CA LEU A 230 4.83 4.45 2.49
C LEU A 230 4.69 4.78 1.00
N MET A 231 5.79 5.11 0.32
CA MET A 231 5.78 5.37 -1.12
C MET A 231 5.41 4.14 -1.96
N GLN A 232 5.78 2.94 -1.51
CA GLN A 232 5.40 1.69 -2.18
C GLN A 232 3.93 1.34 -1.96
N MET A 233 3.36 1.69 -0.80
CA MET A 233 1.96 1.40 -0.44
C MET A 233 0.96 2.42 -0.97
N ASP A 234 1.34 3.70 -1.06
CA ASP A 234 0.57 4.74 -1.76
C ASP A 234 0.79 4.69 -3.28
N GLY A 235 1.56 3.72 -3.79
CA GLY A 235 1.58 3.35 -5.19
C GLY A 235 0.20 2.83 -5.63
N PRO A 236 -0.26 3.12 -6.85
CA PRO A 236 -1.55 2.63 -7.31
C PRO A 236 -1.51 1.10 -7.40
N GLY A 237 -2.30 0.45 -6.55
CA GLY A 237 -2.78 -0.91 -6.78
C GLY A 237 -3.76 -0.98 -7.96
#